data_AF-A0A7R9GTG1-F1
#
_entry.id   AF-A0A7R9GTG1-F1
#
_cell.length_a   1.000
_cell.length_b   1.000
_cell.length_c   1.000
_cell.angle_alpha   90.00
_cell.angle_beta   90.00
_cell.angle_gamma   90.00
#
_symmetry.space_group_name_H-M   'P 1'
#
loop_
_entity.id
_entity.type
_entity.pdbx_description
1 polymer ?
#
loop_
_entity_poly.entity_id
_entity_poly.type
_entity_poly.pdbx_seq_one_letter_code
_entity_poly.pdbx_strand_id
1 'polypeptide(L)'
;MEERYNTNGTSEMDCSDSIKDSHKRKHIDCEEECPASSQDPPTLHVWNMIVSPLRILFENREISHRDLKALIDSLAIACKDSVETFVPPHKGVSKEVYLLWEDQYNNFNIWLLGRLFYVFGCESLSDLHNMSTEAQLTVLRVLETHNQDMFERVLNEYFLCLEDLMECQESNVDYDTSEIKLMRFEPNHEVQCAYIDLTQISVSVRSEATCMVLQGHIIQLFVRFPDTPFPLYNDNTLTSEALSQYSMIFPFPSPN
;
A
#
# COMPACT_ATOMS: atom_id res chain seq x y z
N MET A 1 -10.25 -112.81 32.63
CA MET A 1 -11.56 -112.14 32.65
C MET A 1 -11.27 -110.67 32.82
N GLU A 2 -11.09 -110.00 31.69
CA GLU A 2 -12.14 -109.23 30.98
C GLU A 2 -12.22 -107.82 31.60
N GLU A 3 -11.66 -106.85 30.89
CA GLU A 3 -12.39 -105.86 30.07
C GLU A 3 -12.92 -104.72 30.96
N ARG A 4 -12.96 -103.45 30.59
CA ARG A 4 -12.48 -102.59 29.51
C ARG A 4 -13.01 -101.19 29.90
N TYR A 5 -12.46 -100.17 29.25
CA TYR A 5 -12.98 -98.81 29.05
C TYR A 5 -13.03 -97.88 30.27
N ASN A 6 -12.88 -96.55 30.15
CA ASN A 6 -12.29 -95.60 29.21
C ASN A 6 -12.66 -94.21 29.76
N THR A 7 -12.04 -93.16 29.21
CA THR A 7 -12.45 -91.74 29.23
C THR A 7 -12.21 -90.96 30.52
N ASN A 8 -11.83 -89.68 30.51
CA ASN A 8 -11.18 -88.76 29.56
C ASN A 8 -11.13 -87.41 30.27
N GLY A 9 -10.14 -86.58 29.88
CA GLY A 9 -10.27 -85.12 29.84
C GLY A 9 -9.76 -84.37 31.07
N THR A 10 -9.11 -83.22 30.93
CA THR A 10 -8.69 -82.44 29.75
C THR A 10 -7.78 -81.34 30.30
N SER A 11 -6.56 -81.20 29.77
CA SER A 11 -5.73 -80.01 29.94
C SER A 11 -5.91 -79.18 28.68
N GLU A 12 -6.50 -78.01 28.82
CA GLU A 12 -6.72 -77.04 27.74
C GLU A 12 -5.38 -76.57 27.17
N MET A 13 -5.32 -76.60 25.84
CA MET A 13 -4.29 -76.05 24.99
C MET A 13 -5.02 -75.09 24.07
N ASP A 14 -4.94 -73.79 24.37
CA ASP A 14 -5.55 -72.74 23.58
C ASP A 14 -4.58 -72.30 22.48
N CYS A 15 -5.00 -72.53 21.22
CA CYS A 15 -4.56 -71.81 20.05
C CYS A 15 -5.79 -71.15 19.43
N SER A 16 -5.77 -69.83 19.25
CA SER A 16 -6.69 -69.13 18.37
C SER A 16 -6.04 -67.86 17.83
N ASP A 17 -5.93 -67.82 16.52
CA ASP A 17 -5.50 -66.70 15.69
C ASP A 17 -6.42 -65.48 15.80
N SER A 18 -5.86 -64.27 15.72
CA SER A 18 -6.09 -63.35 14.59
C SER A 18 -5.78 -61.89 14.96
N ILE A 19 -4.92 -61.30 14.13
CA ILE A 19 -5.01 -59.95 13.54
C ILE A 19 -5.42 -58.81 14.50
N LYS A 20 -4.44 -57.98 14.87
CA LYS A 20 -4.58 -56.50 14.89
C LYS A 20 -3.22 -55.79 15.03
N ASP A 21 -2.95 -54.98 14.02
CA ASP A 21 -2.27 -53.69 14.04
C ASP A 21 -1.44 -53.29 15.25
N SER A 22 -0.15 -53.03 15.01
CA SER A 22 0.50 -51.77 15.41
C SER A 22 1.99 -51.82 15.06
N HIS A 23 2.31 -51.68 13.76
CA HIS A 23 3.63 -51.17 13.39
C HIS A 23 3.73 -49.72 13.86
N LYS A 24 4.37 -49.50 15.02
CA LYS A 24 4.92 -48.21 15.43
C LYS A 24 5.99 -47.79 14.43
N ARG A 25 5.56 -47.26 13.29
CA ARG A 25 6.37 -46.41 12.44
C ARG A 25 6.51 -45.10 13.20
N LYS A 26 7.74 -44.79 13.63
CA LYS A 26 8.10 -43.45 14.08
C LYS A 26 7.76 -42.52 12.92
N HIS A 27 6.71 -41.71 13.09
CA HIS A 27 6.57 -40.47 12.35
C HIS A 27 7.75 -39.61 12.76
N ILE A 28 8.82 -39.71 11.98
CA ILE A 28 9.70 -38.58 11.76
C ILE A 28 8.82 -37.66 10.94
N ASP A 29 8.19 -36.70 11.60
CA ASP A 29 7.63 -35.56 10.91
C ASP A 29 8.84 -34.83 10.33
N CYS A 30 9.21 -35.24 9.12
CA CYS A 30 9.84 -34.34 8.19
C CYS A 30 8.82 -33.22 8.02
N GLU A 31 9.02 -32.13 8.75
CA GLU A 31 8.67 -30.81 8.27
C GLU A 31 9.38 -30.69 6.91
N GLU A 32 8.70 -31.14 5.85
CA GLU A 32 8.97 -30.66 4.51
C GLU A 32 8.78 -29.14 4.59
N GLU A 33 9.90 -28.45 4.77
CA GLU A 33 10.07 -27.07 4.35
C GLU A 33 9.40 -26.96 2.97
N CYS A 34 8.24 -26.31 2.93
CA CYS A 34 7.61 -25.93 1.68
C CYS A 34 8.68 -25.14 0.90
N PRO A 35 9.09 -25.61 -0.29
CA PRO A 35 10.07 -24.88 -1.07
C PRO A 35 9.45 -23.55 -1.49
N ALA A 36 10.22 -22.48 -1.30
CA ALA A 36 9.96 -21.13 -1.78
C ALA A 36 9.19 -21.14 -3.10
N SER A 37 7.88 -20.85 -3.06
CA SER A 37 7.04 -20.83 -4.27
C SER A 37 5.89 -19.82 -4.26
N SER A 38 5.92 -18.85 -3.34
CA SER A 38 5.36 -17.53 -3.61
C SER A 38 6.35 -16.47 -3.14
N GLN A 39 7.18 -15.97 -4.06
CA GLN A 39 7.98 -14.75 -3.84
C GLN A 39 7.08 -13.51 -3.70
N ASP A 40 5.81 -13.65 -4.01
CA ASP A 40 4.82 -12.60 -3.94
C ASP A 40 4.33 -12.35 -2.51
N PRO A 41 4.00 -11.09 -2.19
CA PRO A 41 3.48 -10.74 -0.89
C PRO A 41 2.05 -11.29 -0.73
N PRO A 42 1.62 -11.63 0.48
CA PRO A 42 0.28 -12.20 0.73
C PRO A 42 -0.87 -11.26 0.31
N THR A 43 -0.58 -9.97 0.17
CA THR A 43 -1.52 -8.92 -0.23
C THR A 43 -1.62 -8.69 -1.73
N LEU A 44 -0.87 -9.43 -2.54
CA LEU A 44 -0.87 -9.24 -4.00
C LEU A 44 -2.27 -9.29 -4.62
N HIS A 45 -3.16 -10.14 -4.10
CA HIS A 45 -4.55 -10.20 -4.55
C HIS A 45 -5.32 -8.90 -4.24
N VAL A 46 -5.14 -8.33 -3.05
CA VAL A 46 -5.76 -7.06 -2.64
C VAL A 46 -5.24 -5.92 -3.50
N TRP A 47 -3.92 -5.86 -3.73
CA TRP A 47 -3.34 -4.87 -4.62
C TRP A 47 -3.88 -4.97 -6.04
N ASN A 48 -4.04 -6.19 -6.58
CA ASN A 48 -4.68 -6.39 -7.88
C ASN A 48 -6.13 -5.87 -7.93
N MET A 49 -6.90 -6.07 -6.85
CA MET A 49 -8.26 -5.53 -6.74
C MET A 49 -8.30 -4.00 -6.68
N ILE A 50 -7.22 -3.34 -6.25
CA ILE A 50 -7.09 -1.88 -6.24
C ILE A 50 -6.56 -1.37 -7.58
N VAL A 51 -5.49 -1.97 -8.09
CA VAL A 51 -4.75 -1.51 -9.27
C VAL A 51 -5.57 -1.66 -10.55
N SER A 52 -6.18 -2.83 -10.74
CA SER A 52 -6.94 -3.12 -11.97
C SER A 52 -8.05 -2.10 -12.24
N PRO A 53 -8.97 -1.80 -11.30
CA PRO A 53 -9.98 -0.78 -11.54
C PRO A 53 -9.39 0.62 -11.61
N LEU A 54 -8.41 1.01 -10.78
CA LEU A 54 -7.80 2.35 -10.88
C LEU A 54 -7.17 2.59 -12.25
N ARG A 55 -6.47 1.60 -12.81
CA ARG A 55 -5.84 1.73 -14.13
C ARG A 55 -6.88 1.93 -15.21
N ILE A 56 -7.89 1.06 -15.27
CA ILE A 56 -9.00 1.21 -16.21
C ILE A 56 -9.63 2.59 -16.04
N LEU A 57 -9.77 3.05 -14.79
CA LEU A 57 -10.46 4.30 -14.50
C LEU A 57 -9.70 5.55 -14.94
N PHE A 58 -8.38 5.54 -14.83
CA PHE A 58 -7.54 6.67 -15.24
C PHE A 58 -7.17 6.64 -16.73
N GLU A 59 -7.21 5.48 -17.38
CA GLU A 59 -6.91 5.33 -18.81
C GLU A 59 -8.13 5.60 -19.71
N ASN A 60 -9.34 5.24 -19.26
CA ASN A 60 -10.56 5.42 -20.06
C ASN A 60 -11.20 6.81 -19.80
N ARG A 61 -11.45 7.56 -20.87
CA ARG A 61 -12.09 8.89 -20.79
C ARG A 61 -13.61 8.84 -20.62
N GLU A 62 -14.24 7.67 -20.78
CA GLU A 62 -15.71 7.50 -20.81
C GLU A 62 -16.31 6.96 -19.51
N ILE A 63 -15.51 6.85 -18.46
CA ILE A 63 -16.00 6.34 -17.18
C ILE A 63 -16.94 7.31 -16.52
N SER A 64 -17.95 6.72 -15.87
CA SER A 64 -18.84 7.51 -15.03
C SER A 64 -18.05 7.97 -13.80
N HIS A 65 -18.00 9.29 -13.60
CA HIS A 65 -17.49 9.94 -12.40
C HIS A 65 -17.96 9.25 -11.08
N ARG A 66 -19.14 8.65 -11.10
CA ARG A 66 -19.70 7.80 -10.03
C ARG A 66 -18.83 6.59 -9.69
N ASP A 67 -18.29 5.88 -10.69
CA ASP A 67 -17.49 4.67 -10.47
C ASP A 67 -16.14 5.02 -9.83
N LEU A 68 -15.53 6.13 -10.26
CA LEU A 68 -14.31 6.63 -9.64
C LEU A 68 -14.55 7.09 -8.20
N LYS A 69 -15.65 7.80 -7.95
CA LYS A 69 -16.04 8.17 -6.58
C LYS A 69 -16.20 6.95 -5.69
N ALA A 70 -16.93 5.93 -6.14
CA ALA A 70 -17.14 4.70 -5.38
C ALA A 70 -15.82 3.97 -5.09
N LEU A 71 -14.87 4.01 -6.02
CA LEU A 71 -13.56 3.40 -5.83
C LEU A 71 -12.69 4.16 -4.84
N ILE A 72 -12.61 5.49 -4.93
CA ILE A 72 -11.83 6.29 -3.96
C ILE A 72 -12.44 6.13 -2.56
N ASP A 73 -13.77 6.08 -2.44
CA ASP A 73 -14.46 5.83 -1.18
C ASP A 73 -14.13 4.44 -0.62
N SER A 74 -14.18 3.41 -1.48
CA SER A 74 -13.80 2.04 -1.12
C SER A 74 -12.33 1.94 -0.71
N LEU A 75 -11.45 2.69 -1.38
CA LEU A 75 -10.03 2.77 -1.06
C LEU A 75 -9.82 3.46 0.29
N ALA A 76 -10.49 4.58 0.56
CA ALA A 76 -10.42 5.27 1.85
C ALA A 76 -10.86 4.36 3.01
N ILE A 77 -11.92 3.56 2.80
CA ILE A 77 -12.36 2.55 3.77
C ILE A 77 -11.31 1.44 3.93
N ALA A 78 -10.83 0.86 2.83
CA ALA A 78 -9.81 -0.20 2.85
C ALA A 78 -8.50 0.25 3.52
N CYS A 79 -8.09 1.51 3.28
CA CYS A 79 -6.92 2.11 3.89
C CYS A 79 -7.02 2.19 5.42
N LYS A 80 -8.24 2.41 5.94
CA LYS A 80 -8.48 2.58 7.37
C LYS A 80 -8.43 1.26 8.14
N ASP A 81 -8.86 0.18 7.49
CA ASP A 81 -9.12 -1.09 8.18
C ASP A 81 -7.99 -2.13 7.99
N SER A 82 -6.95 -1.84 7.21
CA SER A 82 -5.94 -2.84 6.83
C SER A 82 -4.51 -2.30 6.79
N VAL A 83 -3.81 -2.33 7.93
CA VAL A 83 -2.35 -2.06 8.01
C VAL A 83 -1.57 -3.02 7.12
N GLU A 84 -1.99 -4.29 7.08
CA GLU A 84 -1.33 -5.34 6.30
C GLU A 84 -1.31 -5.05 4.81
N THR A 85 -2.17 -4.16 4.29
CA THR A 85 -2.15 -3.73 2.89
C THR A 85 -0.95 -2.84 2.55
N PHE A 86 -0.41 -2.11 3.53
CA PHE A 86 0.63 -1.09 3.32
C PHE A 86 1.96 -1.43 3.97
N VAL A 87 1.99 -2.43 4.85
CA VAL A 87 3.20 -2.84 5.59
C VAL A 87 3.38 -4.36 5.52
N PRO A 88 4.58 -4.85 5.17
CA PRO A 88 4.85 -6.28 5.12
C PRO A 88 4.75 -6.93 6.51
N PRO A 89 4.21 -8.16 6.60
CA PRO A 89 4.15 -8.87 7.88
C PRO A 89 5.55 -9.29 8.34
N HIS A 90 5.90 -8.99 9.60
CA HIS A 90 7.20 -9.35 10.17
C HIS A 90 7.30 -10.80 10.67
N LYS A 91 6.17 -11.47 10.92
CA LYS A 91 6.15 -12.77 11.61
C LYS A 91 6.20 -13.93 10.62
N GLY A 92 7.10 -14.87 10.86
CA GLY A 92 7.15 -16.15 10.13
C GLY A 92 7.80 -16.07 8.75
N VAL A 93 8.58 -15.02 8.48
CA VAL A 93 9.23 -14.76 7.19
C VAL A 93 10.74 -14.65 7.39
N SER A 94 11.55 -15.18 6.47
CA SER A 94 13.00 -14.99 6.53
C SER A 94 13.36 -13.52 6.26
N LYS A 95 14.55 -13.10 6.68
CA LYS A 95 14.99 -11.71 6.46
C LYS A 95 15.03 -11.34 4.97
N GLU A 96 15.49 -12.27 4.14
CA GLU A 96 15.63 -12.06 2.69
C GLU A 96 14.27 -11.88 2.03
N VAL A 97 13.28 -12.68 2.41
CA VAL A 97 11.91 -12.56 1.88
C VAL A 97 11.23 -11.29 2.42
N TYR A 98 11.47 -10.94 3.67
CA TYR A 98 10.94 -9.71 4.26
C TYR A 98 11.43 -8.47 3.50
N LEU A 99 12.73 -8.38 3.22
CA LEU A 99 13.30 -7.24 2.48
C LEU A 99 12.74 -7.15 1.05
N LEU A 100 12.57 -8.29 0.37
CA LEU A 100 11.94 -8.33 -0.95
C LEU A 100 10.49 -7.79 -0.87
N TRP A 101 9.73 -8.23 0.12
CA TRP A 101 8.36 -7.74 0.31
C TRP A 101 8.36 -6.25 0.66
N GLU A 102 9.22 -5.80 1.56
CA GLU A 102 9.34 -4.38 1.93
C GLU A 102 9.49 -3.49 0.70
N ASP A 103 10.36 -3.85 -0.24
CA ASP A 103 10.52 -3.13 -1.51
C ASP A 103 9.24 -3.12 -2.36
N GLN A 104 8.54 -4.26 -2.47
CA GLN A 104 7.28 -4.37 -3.21
C GLN A 104 6.16 -3.53 -2.58
N TYR A 105 6.06 -3.53 -1.26
CA TYR A 105 5.12 -2.70 -0.50
C TYR A 105 5.43 -1.22 -0.70
N ASN A 106 6.70 -0.82 -0.62
CA ASN A 106 7.14 0.55 -0.85
C ASN A 106 6.76 1.01 -2.27
N ASN A 107 6.99 0.18 -3.28
CA ASN A 107 6.57 0.47 -4.65
C ASN A 107 5.05 0.65 -4.80
N PHE A 108 4.27 -0.24 -4.19
CA PHE A 108 2.82 -0.11 -4.18
C PHE A 108 2.35 1.18 -3.50
N ASN A 109 2.94 1.53 -2.36
CA ASN A 109 2.62 2.75 -1.61
C ASN A 109 2.93 4.02 -2.43
N ILE A 110 4.12 4.13 -3.02
CA ILE A 110 4.48 5.24 -3.93
C ILE A 110 3.46 5.35 -5.05
N TRP A 111 3.18 4.24 -5.74
CA TRP A 111 2.25 4.22 -6.86
C TRP A 111 0.85 4.67 -6.45
N LEU A 112 0.32 4.13 -5.34
CA LEU A 112 -1.04 4.42 -4.87
C LEU A 112 -1.19 5.89 -4.51
N LEU A 113 -0.21 6.46 -3.81
CA LEU A 113 -0.21 7.87 -3.43
C LEU A 113 -0.09 8.77 -4.67
N GLY A 114 0.71 8.38 -5.67
CA GLY A 114 0.75 9.07 -6.97
C GLY A 114 -0.61 9.07 -7.68
N ARG A 115 -1.36 7.95 -7.62
CA ARG A 115 -2.72 7.87 -8.18
C ARG A 115 -3.72 8.77 -7.45
N LEU A 116 -3.62 8.83 -6.12
CA LEU A 116 -4.45 9.72 -5.31
C LEU A 116 -4.08 11.19 -5.55
N PHE A 117 -2.79 11.50 -5.69
CA PHE A 117 -2.29 12.84 -6.02
C PHE A 117 -2.76 13.29 -7.41
N TYR A 118 -2.80 12.40 -8.40
CA TYR A 118 -3.34 12.70 -9.73
C TYR A 118 -4.78 13.23 -9.70
N VAL A 119 -5.61 12.79 -8.75
CA VAL A 119 -6.99 13.28 -8.57
C VAL A 119 -7.00 14.80 -8.33
N PHE A 120 -6.01 15.34 -7.61
CA PHE A 120 -5.89 16.78 -7.36
C PHE A 120 -5.65 17.60 -8.64
N GLY A 121 -4.90 17.06 -9.60
CA GLY A 121 -4.65 17.73 -10.88
C GLY A 121 -5.81 17.65 -11.87
N CYS A 122 -6.86 16.89 -11.54
CA CYS A 122 -8.04 16.74 -12.39
C CYS A 122 -9.18 17.64 -11.90
N GLU A 123 -9.40 18.77 -12.58
CA GLU A 123 -10.46 19.72 -12.25
C GLU A 123 -11.87 19.10 -12.29
N SER A 124 -12.10 18.19 -13.24
CA SER A 124 -13.35 17.43 -13.36
C SER A 124 -13.62 16.49 -12.18
N LEU A 125 -12.63 16.27 -11.31
CA LEU A 125 -12.70 15.45 -10.11
C LEU A 125 -12.57 16.28 -8.82
N SER A 126 -12.78 17.60 -8.91
CA SER A 126 -12.63 18.53 -7.78
C SER A 126 -13.47 18.18 -6.56
N ASP A 127 -14.65 17.59 -6.75
CA ASP A 127 -15.51 17.11 -5.66
C ASP A 127 -14.95 15.87 -4.95
N LEU A 128 -13.99 15.16 -5.55
CA LEU A 128 -13.30 14.01 -4.98
C LEU A 128 -12.00 14.39 -4.27
N HIS A 129 -11.56 15.64 -4.34
CA HIS A 129 -10.29 16.07 -3.77
C HIS A 129 -10.21 15.80 -2.26
N ASN A 130 -11.19 16.23 -1.48
CA ASN A 130 -11.18 16.00 -0.03
C ASN A 130 -11.17 14.50 0.33
N MET A 131 -11.84 13.68 -0.47
CA MET A 131 -11.85 12.22 -0.27
C MET A 131 -10.48 11.62 -0.58
N SER A 132 -9.82 12.09 -1.65
CA SER A 132 -8.44 11.72 -1.97
C SER A 132 -7.49 12.15 -0.86
N THR A 133 -7.66 13.35 -0.29
CA THR A 133 -6.86 13.85 0.85
C THR A 133 -6.98 12.92 2.05
N GLU A 134 -8.20 12.55 2.45
CA GLU A 134 -8.40 11.65 3.60
C GLU A 134 -7.86 10.23 3.34
N ALA A 135 -7.94 9.73 2.10
CA ALA A 135 -7.31 8.46 1.73
C ALA A 135 -5.78 8.54 1.85
N GLN A 136 -5.16 9.61 1.33
CA GLN A 136 -3.71 9.85 1.44
C GLN A 136 -3.26 9.96 2.90
N LEU A 137 -3.98 10.74 3.72
CA LEU A 137 -3.71 10.86 5.16
C LEU A 137 -3.79 9.53 5.89
N THR A 138 -4.73 8.67 5.49
CA THR A 138 -4.89 7.35 6.11
C THR A 138 -3.68 6.46 5.81
N VAL A 139 -3.24 6.40 4.55
CA VAL A 139 -2.02 5.67 4.17
C VAL A 139 -0.80 6.25 4.89
N LEU A 140 -0.64 7.57 4.89
CA LEU A 140 0.48 8.26 5.53
C LEU A 140 0.58 7.96 7.03
N ARG A 141 -0.54 7.93 7.77
CA ARG A 141 -0.55 7.58 9.21
C ARG A 141 -0.14 6.14 9.47
N VAL A 142 -0.54 5.21 8.59
CA VAL A 142 -0.10 3.82 8.68
C VAL A 142 1.41 3.74 8.48
N LEU A 143 1.95 4.45 7.50
CA LEU A 143 3.39 4.50 7.24
C LEU A 143 4.15 5.17 8.39
N GLU A 144 3.71 6.31 8.89
CA GLU A 144 4.30 7.00 10.05
C GLU A 144 4.43 6.06 11.26
N THR A 145 3.40 5.23 11.50
CA THR A 145 3.38 4.33 12.66
C THR A 145 4.26 3.08 12.47
N HIS A 146 4.38 2.58 11.24
CA HIS A 146 4.88 1.22 10.99
C HIS A 146 6.07 1.12 10.01
N ASN A 147 6.32 2.16 9.22
CA ASN A 147 7.37 2.23 8.21
C ASN A 147 7.82 3.69 8.02
N GLN A 148 8.55 4.20 9.02
CA GLN A 148 8.99 5.59 9.11
C GLN A 148 9.82 6.02 7.89
N ASP A 149 10.73 5.17 7.42
CA ASP A 149 11.59 5.46 6.26
C ASP A 149 10.75 5.71 5.00
N MET A 150 9.72 4.88 4.79
CA MET A 150 8.80 5.04 3.66
C MET A 150 7.89 6.26 3.82
N PHE A 151 7.45 6.58 5.04
CA PHE A 151 6.71 7.81 5.33
C PHE A 151 7.52 9.07 4.98
N GLU A 152 8.77 9.14 5.44
CA GLU A 152 9.68 10.26 5.15
C GLU A 152 9.96 10.39 3.65
N ARG A 153 10.18 9.25 2.96
CA ARG A 153 10.34 9.23 1.50
C ARG A 153 9.13 9.82 0.79
N VAL A 154 7.92 9.44 1.18
CA VAL A 154 6.68 9.98 0.58
C VAL A 154 6.51 11.46 0.86
N LEU A 155 6.77 11.92 2.09
CA LEU A 155 6.70 13.35 2.40
C LEU A 155 7.70 14.16 1.58
N ASN A 156 8.88 13.60 1.31
CA ASN A 156 9.85 14.21 0.41
C ASN A 156 9.32 14.30 -1.03
N GLU A 157 8.59 13.30 -1.54
CA GLU A 157 7.92 13.41 -2.86
C GLU A 157 6.91 14.58 -2.88
N TYR A 158 6.08 14.74 -1.84
CA TYR A 158 5.17 15.87 -1.74
C TYR A 158 5.89 17.22 -1.65
N PHE A 159 7.01 17.28 -0.93
CA PHE A 159 7.81 18.49 -0.84
C PHE A 159 8.39 18.86 -2.20
N LEU A 160 8.95 17.89 -2.92
CA LEU A 160 9.46 18.09 -4.28
C LEU A 160 8.34 18.50 -5.25
N CYS A 161 7.11 18.00 -5.08
CA CYS A 161 5.95 18.52 -5.82
C CYS A 161 5.71 20.01 -5.56
N LEU A 162 5.84 20.49 -4.31
CA LEU A 162 5.69 21.91 -4.01
C LEU A 162 6.79 22.74 -4.66
N GLU A 163 8.04 22.28 -4.62
CA GLU A 163 9.15 22.94 -5.29
C GLU A 163 8.89 23.09 -6.79
N ASP A 164 8.50 22.00 -7.46
CA ASP A 164 8.14 22.04 -8.89
C ASP A 164 7.02 23.06 -9.14
N LEU A 165 5.97 23.06 -8.32
CA LEU A 165 4.83 23.97 -8.46
C LEU A 165 5.22 25.44 -8.26
N MET A 166 6.12 25.75 -7.33
CA MET A 166 6.64 27.10 -7.13
C MET A 166 7.47 27.56 -8.33
N GLU A 167 8.35 26.69 -8.83
CA GLU A 167 9.21 26.98 -9.99
C GLU A 167 8.36 27.24 -11.26
N CYS A 168 7.22 26.55 -11.39
CA CYS A 168 6.23 26.80 -12.44
C CYS A 168 5.64 28.21 -12.37
N GLN A 169 5.36 28.71 -11.16
CA GLN A 169 4.78 30.05 -10.97
C GLN A 169 5.82 31.14 -11.24
N GLU A 170 7.05 30.97 -10.77
CA GLU A 170 8.13 31.95 -10.96
C GLU A 170 8.54 32.10 -12.43
N SER A 171 8.45 31.03 -13.20
CA SER A 171 8.83 31.00 -14.62
C SER A 171 7.87 31.76 -15.55
N ASN A 172 6.79 32.37 -15.04
CA ASN A 172 5.72 33.03 -15.81
C ASN A 172 5.26 32.15 -16.99
N VAL A 173 5.05 30.86 -16.73
CA VAL A 173 4.66 29.90 -17.77
C VAL A 173 3.34 30.35 -18.38
N ASP A 174 3.34 30.48 -19.71
CA ASP A 174 2.11 30.69 -20.47
C ASP A 174 1.31 29.38 -20.50
N TYR A 175 0.40 29.23 -19.53
CA TYR A 175 -0.47 28.08 -19.39
C TYR A 175 -1.40 27.87 -20.60
N ASP A 176 -1.63 28.89 -21.45
CA ASP A 176 -2.42 28.74 -22.66
C ASP A 176 -1.68 27.96 -23.76
N THR A 177 -0.34 27.93 -23.71
CA THR A 177 0.50 27.26 -24.73
C THR A 177 1.33 26.11 -24.20
N SER A 178 1.50 25.98 -22.88
CA SER A 178 2.38 24.99 -22.26
C SER A 178 1.67 24.21 -21.14
N GLU A 179 1.59 22.88 -21.29
CA GLU A 179 1.18 21.96 -20.23
C GLU A 179 2.42 21.51 -19.45
N ILE A 180 2.47 21.82 -18.16
CA ILE A 180 3.53 21.33 -17.28
C ILE A 180 3.10 19.96 -16.74
N LYS A 181 4.02 18.99 -16.75
CA LYS A 181 3.76 17.65 -16.22
C LYS A 181 4.66 17.37 -15.02
N LEU A 182 4.05 17.19 -13.86
CA LEU A 182 4.73 16.72 -12.66
C LEU A 182 4.93 15.21 -12.78
N MET A 183 6.20 14.80 -12.78
CA MET A 183 6.64 13.40 -12.86
C MET A 183 7.15 12.96 -11.49
N ARG A 184 6.24 12.89 -10.51
CA ARG A 184 6.54 12.52 -9.11
C ARG A 184 5.90 11.18 -8.74
N PHE A 185 6.27 10.62 -7.59
CA PHE A 185 5.81 9.31 -7.15
C PHE A 185 6.17 8.19 -8.14
N GLU A 186 7.44 8.08 -8.50
CA GLU A 186 7.94 7.02 -9.39
C GLU A 186 8.29 5.75 -8.59
N PRO A 187 7.61 4.60 -8.83
CA PRO A 187 8.01 3.34 -8.24
C PRO A 187 9.35 2.85 -8.79
N ASN A 188 10.11 2.09 -8.01
CA ASN A 188 11.37 1.51 -8.46
C ASN A 188 11.11 0.36 -9.46
N HIS A 189 11.37 0.59 -10.75
CA HIS A 189 11.16 -0.42 -11.81
C HIS A 189 12.03 -1.68 -11.68
N GLU A 190 13.11 -1.63 -10.89
CA GLU A 190 13.95 -2.80 -10.63
C GLU A 190 13.26 -3.83 -9.72
N VAL A 191 12.30 -3.36 -8.91
CA VAL A 191 11.54 -4.20 -7.99
C VAL A 191 10.31 -4.75 -8.71
N GLN A 192 10.32 -6.06 -8.95
CA GLN A 192 9.20 -6.74 -9.61
C GLN A 192 8.08 -7.03 -8.62
N CYS A 193 6.89 -6.47 -8.87
CA CYS A 193 5.63 -6.95 -8.31
C CYS A 193 4.95 -7.83 -9.34
N ALA A 194 4.85 -9.14 -9.10
CA ALA A 194 4.33 -10.04 -10.11
C ALA A 194 2.91 -9.65 -10.54
N TYR A 195 2.71 -9.50 -11.85
CA TYR A 195 1.42 -9.26 -12.51
C TYR A 195 0.71 -7.94 -12.14
N ILE A 196 1.37 -7.02 -11.44
CA ILE A 196 0.84 -5.69 -11.13
C ILE A 196 1.61 -4.63 -11.90
N ASP A 197 0.88 -3.85 -12.68
CA ASP A 197 1.41 -2.71 -13.42
C ASP A 197 1.41 -1.46 -12.52
N LEU A 198 2.58 -1.14 -11.98
CA LEU A 198 2.81 0.03 -11.17
C LEU A 198 3.40 1.20 -11.99
N THR A 199 3.03 1.33 -13.27
CA THR A 199 3.50 2.46 -14.09
C THR A 199 3.09 3.79 -13.46
N GLN A 200 4.03 4.74 -13.41
CA GLN A 200 3.83 6.11 -12.92
C GLN A 200 2.73 6.84 -13.71
N ILE A 201 2.04 7.77 -13.05
CA ILE A 201 1.13 8.71 -13.71
C ILE A 201 1.66 10.15 -13.58
N SER A 202 1.61 10.90 -14.68
CA SER A 202 1.96 12.32 -14.68
C SER A 202 0.77 13.18 -14.27
N VAL A 203 1.00 14.20 -13.44
CA VAL A 203 -0.04 15.19 -13.11
C VAL A 203 0.17 16.44 -13.95
N SER A 204 -0.84 16.83 -14.72
CA SER A 204 -0.78 18.03 -15.56
C SER A 204 -1.20 19.27 -14.80
N VAL A 205 -0.37 20.32 -14.86
CA VAL A 205 -0.69 21.67 -14.36
C VAL A 205 -1.01 22.54 -15.58
N ARG A 206 -2.29 22.86 -15.74
CA ARG A 206 -2.82 23.56 -16.93
C ARG A 206 -3.27 24.99 -16.66
N SER A 207 -3.29 25.41 -15.41
CA SER A 207 -3.65 26.75 -15.01
C SER A 207 -3.04 27.08 -13.66
N GLU A 208 -2.95 28.37 -13.37
CA GLU A 208 -2.62 28.87 -12.04
C GLU A 208 -3.60 28.32 -10.98
N ALA A 209 -4.88 28.16 -11.33
CA ALA A 209 -5.88 27.58 -10.43
C ALA A 209 -5.57 26.11 -10.08
N THR A 210 -5.19 25.29 -11.06
CA THR A 210 -4.75 23.90 -10.81
C THR A 210 -3.51 23.89 -9.91
N CYS A 211 -2.56 24.79 -10.14
CA CYS A 211 -1.35 24.94 -9.33
C CYS A 211 -1.68 25.24 -7.86
N MET A 212 -2.53 26.24 -7.62
CA MET A 212 -2.96 26.64 -6.28
C MET A 212 -3.75 25.53 -5.56
N VAL A 213 -4.58 24.77 -6.28
CA VAL A 213 -5.31 23.62 -5.73
C VAL A 213 -4.35 22.52 -5.29
N LEU A 214 -3.37 22.18 -6.12
CA LEU A 214 -2.34 21.18 -5.78
C LEU A 214 -1.54 21.62 -4.54
N GLN A 215 -1.04 22.86 -4.51
CA GLN A 215 -0.32 23.40 -3.37
C GLN A 215 -1.17 23.35 -2.09
N GLY A 216 -2.43 23.79 -2.18
CA GLY A 216 -3.36 23.80 -1.05
C GLY A 216 -3.56 22.41 -0.45
N HIS A 217 -3.77 21.39 -1.27
CA HIS A 217 -3.93 20.01 -0.77
C HIS A 217 -2.63 19.43 -0.21
N ILE A 218 -1.48 19.69 -0.83
CA ILE A 218 -0.19 19.23 -0.29
C ILE A 218 0.07 19.87 1.09
N ILE A 219 -0.17 21.16 1.24
CA ILE A 219 -0.03 21.86 2.53
C ILE A 219 -0.99 21.28 3.57
N GLN A 220 -2.22 20.97 3.17
CA GLN A 220 -3.16 20.29 4.06
C GLN A 220 -2.62 18.94 4.56
N LEU A 221 -1.92 18.18 3.71
CA LEU A 221 -1.24 16.95 4.15
C LEU A 221 -0.18 17.26 5.21
N PHE A 222 0.71 18.23 4.96
CA PHE A 222 1.77 18.59 5.91
C PHE A 222 1.25 19.09 7.25
N VAL A 223 0.21 19.92 7.26
CA VAL A 223 -0.38 20.46 8.51
C VAL A 223 -0.94 19.34 9.40
N ARG A 224 -1.26 18.16 8.84
CA ARG A 224 -1.74 17.00 9.61
C ARG A 224 -0.61 16.19 10.25
N PHE A 225 0.65 16.52 9.99
CA PHE A 225 1.85 15.92 10.58
C PHE A 225 2.81 17.00 11.12
N PRO A 226 2.39 17.79 12.13
CA PRO A 226 3.13 18.97 12.57
C PRO A 226 4.45 18.67 13.28
N ASP A 227 4.59 17.46 13.82
CA ASP A 227 5.78 17.02 14.56
C ASP A 227 6.85 16.40 13.64
N THR A 228 6.52 16.20 12.36
CA THR A 228 7.47 15.64 11.41
C THR A 228 8.47 16.71 11.01
N PRO A 229 9.78 16.48 11.24
CA PRO A 229 10.79 17.41 10.74
C PRO A 229 10.64 17.46 9.22
N PHE A 230 10.39 18.66 8.68
CA PHE A 230 10.51 18.86 7.24
C PHE A 230 11.89 18.34 6.83
N PRO A 231 12.03 17.66 5.68
CA PRO A 231 13.34 17.36 5.12
C PRO A 231 14.02 18.72 4.86
N LEU A 232 14.74 19.20 5.87
CA LEU A 232 15.41 20.47 5.86
C LEU A 232 16.58 20.32 4.90
N TYR A 233 16.38 20.80 3.67
CA TYR A 233 17.48 21.36 2.92
C TYR A 233 18.12 22.45 3.79
N ASN A 234 19.45 22.50 3.84
CA ASN A 234 20.26 23.34 4.73
C ASN A 234 20.11 24.88 4.50
N ASP A 235 19.06 25.37 3.84
CA ASP A 235 18.80 26.79 3.63
C ASP A 235 17.50 27.25 4.33
N ASN A 236 17.68 28.02 5.40
CA ASN A 236 16.66 28.51 6.33
C ASN A 236 15.70 29.58 5.76
N THR A 237 15.55 29.70 4.44
CA THR A 237 14.81 30.80 3.80
C THR A 237 13.39 30.43 3.37
N LEU A 238 13.12 29.17 3.03
CA LEU A 238 11.82 28.76 2.45
C LEU A 238 10.69 28.55 3.48
N THR A 239 11.02 28.20 4.73
CA THR A 239 10.02 27.75 5.70
C THR A 239 9.17 28.86 6.31
N SER A 240 9.77 30.02 6.63
CA SER A 240 9.03 31.12 7.28
C SER A 240 8.16 31.91 6.31
N GLU A 241 8.59 32.06 5.06
CA GLU A 241 7.92 32.92 4.09
C GLU A 241 6.74 32.21 3.44
N ALA A 242 6.90 30.92 3.08
CA ALA A 242 5.81 30.09 2.60
C ALA A 242 4.70 29.97 3.66
N LEU A 243 5.01 29.57 4.90
CA LEU A 243 4.01 29.44 5.96
C LEU A 243 3.31 30.77 6.30
N SER A 244 4.03 31.91 6.24
CA SER A 244 3.45 33.23 6.46
C SER A 244 2.51 33.65 5.32
N GLN A 245 2.87 33.40 4.06
CA GLN A 245 2.03 33.75 2.90
C GLN A 245 0.75 32.90 2.87
N TYR A 246 0.82 31.61 3.23
CA TYR A 246 -0.36 30.73 3.23
C TYR A 246 -1.37 31.01 4.35
N SER A 247 -0.92 31.48 5.53
CA SER A 247 -1.82 31.90 6.61
C SER A 247 -2.76 33.07 6.23
N MET A 248 -2.40 33.81 5.18
CA MET A 248 -3.20 34.91 4.64
C MET A 248 -4.20 34.48 3.56
N ILE A 249 -4.00 33.34 2.89
CA ILE A 249 -4.81 32.88 1.75
C ILE A 249 -5.92 31.92 2.19
N PHE A 250 -5.68 31.10 3.22
CA PHE A 250 -6.68 30.18 3.77
C PHE A 250 -6.81 30.38 5.28
N PRO A 251 -7.84 31.11 5.77
CA PRO A 251 -8.07 31.21 7.20
C PRO A 251 -8.44 29.82 7.73
N PHE A 252 -7.57 29.26 8.58
CA PHE A 252 -7.84 28.01 9.26
C PHE A 252 -9.19 28.10 10.00
N PRO A 253 -10.09 27.10 9.87
CA PRO A 253 -11.25 27.04 10.74
C PRO A 253 -10.73 26.90 12.17
N SER A 254 -11.11 27.86 13.03
CA SER A 254 -10.75 27.83 14.44
C SER A 254 -11.23 26.53 15.06
N PRO A 255 -10.42 25.84 15.88
CA PRO A 255 -10.87 24.67 16.58
C PRO A 255 -12.04 25.04 17.51
N ASN A 256 -13.19 24.43 17.29
CA ASN A 256 -14.33 24.41 18.22
C ASN A 256 -14.12 23.32 19.26
#